data_AF-A0AAC9UK82-F1
#
_entry.id   AF-A0AAC9UK82-F1
#
_cell.length_a   1.000
_cell.length_b   1.000
_cell.length_c   1.000
_cell.angle_alpha   90.00
_cell.angle_beta   90.00
_cell.angle_gamma   90.00
#
_symmetry.space_group_name_H-M   'P 1'
#
loop_
_entity.id
_entity.type
_entity.pdbx_description
1 polymer ?
#
loop_
_entity_poly.entity_id
_entity_poly.type
_entity_poly.pdbx_seq_one_letter_code
_entity_poly.pdbx_strand_id
1 'polypeptide(L)'
;MTKLVLWFIFASMTLLGCSSVKEPTFNNDIVVIDVADLNQYWVAKTSKVVFLPGRPKWIPKGMGKASFFITIDSNGTLVSRELIDSIPNDWMTQKILDKMPIQQYKPSITNPTKIPVKVKINPELKALVDIT
;
A
#
# COMPACT_ATOMS: atom_id res chain seq x y z
N MET A 1 -2.87 61.39 31.83
CA MET A 1 -3.97 61.12 30.89
C MET A 1 -3.66 59.81 30.18
N THR A 2 -4.35 58.74 30.59
CA THR A 2 -4.28 57.41 29.99
C THR A 2 -5.26 57.31 28.82
N LYS A 3 -4.81 56.80 27.66
CA LYS A 3 -5.68 56.21 26.65
C LYS A 3 -5.02 54.94 26.10
N LEU A 4 -5.71 53.84 26.38
CA LEU A 4 -5.47 52.46 25.95
C LEU A 4 -6.01 52.28 24.51
N VAL A 5 -5.90 51.04 24.01
CA VAL A 5 -6.54 50.45 22.81
C VAL A 5 -5.62 50.45 21.58
N LEU A 6 -4.65 49.53 21.49
CA LEU A 6 -4.82 48.10 21.15
C LEU A 6 -5.49 47.94 19.78
N TRP A 7 -4.72 48.03 18.70
CA TRP A 7 -5.12 47.47 17.40
C TRP A 7 -4.34 46.18 17.15
N PHE A 8 -5.11 45.12 17.34
CA PHE A 8 -4.84 43.71 17.14
C PHE A 8 -4.03 43.41 15.86
N ILE A 9 -2.83 42.89 16.06
CA ILE A 9 -2.44 41.54 15.67
C ILE A 9 -3.34 40.96 14.55
N PHE A 10 -3.01 41.26 13.30
CA PHE A 10 -3.44 40.47 12.15
C PHE A 10 -2.43 39.31 11.96
N ALA A 11 -2.31 38.46 12.99
CA ALA A 11 -1.47 37.28 12.95
C ALA A 11 -2.23 36.13 12.29
N SER A 12 -1.71 35.71 11.14
CA SER A 12 -1.71 34.35 10.62
C SER A 12 -2.99 33.54 10.82
N MET A 13 -3.87 33.58 9.82
CA MET A 13 -4.84 32.52 9.59
C MET A 13 -4.53 31.79 8.28
N THR A 14 -3.24 31.42 8.09
CA THR A 14 -2.90 30.33 7.19
C THR A 14 -3.10 29.03 7.96
N LEU A 15 -4.34 28.53 7.95
CA LEU A 15 -4.62 27.13 8.31
C LEU A 15 -3.91 26.28 7.26
N LEU A 16 -2.66 25.92 7.54
CA LEU A 16 -1.97 24.83 6.87
C LEU A 16 -2.80 23.59 7.19
N GLY A 17 -3.67 23.21 6.25
CA GLY A 17 -4.39 21.94 6.31
C GLY A 17 -3.36 20.83 6.37
N CYS A 18 -3.10 20.32 7.58
CA CYS A 18 -2.39 19.06 7.75
C CYS A 18 -3.19 18.01 6.99
N SER A 19 -2.65 17.55 5.85
CA SER A 19 -3.11 16.32 5.23
C SER A 19 -2.76 15.21 6.21
N SER A 20 -3.70 14.83 7.07
CA SER A 20 -3.53 13.73 8.00
C SER A 20 -3.39 12.44 7.19
N VAL A 21 -2.16 11.96 7.07
CA VAL A 21 -1.90 10.58 6.65
C VAL A 21 -2.47 9.73 7.77
N LYS A 22 -3.55 9.00 7.49
CA LYS A 22 -4.21 8.16 8.49
C LYS A 22 -3.22 7.11 8.99
N GLU A 23 -2.96 7.12 10.30
CA GLU A 23 -2.06 6.14 10.91
C GLU A 23 -2.63 4.72 10.81
N PRO A 24 -1.79 3.70 10.56
CA PRO A 24 -2.19 2.30 10.59
C PRO A 24 -2.83 1.92 11.92
N THR A 25 -3.86 1.06 11.89
CA THR A 25 -4.50 0.56 13.11
C THR A 25 -4.19 -0.92 13.31
N PHE A 26 -3.70 -1.28 14.49
CA PHE A 26 -3.45 -2.67 14.88
C PHE A 26 -4.21 -2.96 16.18
N ASN A 27 -5.27 -3.75 16.10
CA ASN A 27 -6.07 -4.16 17.27
C ASN A 27 -5.59 -5.47 17.91
N ASN A 28 -4.67 -6.16 17.25
CA ASN A 28 -4.06 -7.42 17.64
C ASN A 28 -2.62 -7.44 17.13
N ASP A 29 -1.82 -8.38 17.63
CA ASP A 29 -0.49 -8.64 17.09
C ASP A 29 -0.57 -9.08 15.62
N ILE A 30 0.44 -8.69 14.85
CA ILE A 30 0.51 -9.01 13.43
C ILE A 30 0.87 -10.48 13.25
N VAL A 31 0.02 -11.22 12.54
CA VAL A 31 0.28 -12.62 12.19
C VAL A 31 1.01 -12.70 10.85
N VAL A 32 2.12 -13.43 10.80
CA VAL A 32 2.85 -13.68 9.55
C VAL A 32 2.24 -14.90 8.87
N ILE A 33 1.84 -14.76 7.61
CA ILE A 33 1.16 -15.80 6.84
C ILE A 33 1.71 -15.91 5.41
N ASP A 34 1.43 -17.04 4.76
CA ASP A 34 1.62 -17.20 3.32
C ASP A 34 0.42 -16.68 2.53
N VAL A 35 0.63 -16.32 1.27
CA VAL A 35 -0.45 -15.82 0.38
C VAL A 35 -1.62 -16.79 0.23
N ALA A 36 -1.37 -18.09 0.36
CA ALA A 36 -2.41 -19.13 0.30
C ALA A 36 -3.46 -18.98 1.41
N ASP A 37 -3.06 -18.46 2.56
CA ASP A 37 -3.92 -18.28 3.73
C ASP A 37 -4.57 -16.90 3.78
N LEU A 38 -4.17 -15.96 2.90
CA LEU A 38 -4.67 -14.59 2.90
C LEU A 38 -6.21 -14.53 2.92
N ASN A 39 -6.88 -15.37 2.12
CA ASN A 39 -8.36 -15.37 2.04
C ASN A 39 -9.04 -15.85 3.34
N GLN A 40 -8.32 -16.48 4.27
CA GLN A 40 -8.82 -16.80 5.61
C GLN A 40 -8.83 -15.56 6.52
N TYR A 41 -8.08 -14.51 6.18
CA TYR A 41 -7.99 -13.29 6.97
C TYR A 41 -8.66 -12.10 6.28
N TRP A 42 -8.34 -11.89 5.00
CA TRP A 42 -8.70 -10.70 4.25
C TRP A 42 -9.04 -11.04 2.80
N VAL A 43 -10.15 -10.50 2.33
CA VAL A 43 -10.62 -10.65 0.94
C VAL A 43 -10.43 -9.32 0.23
N ALA A 44 -9.71 -9.33 -0.90
CA ALA A 44 -9.45 -8.12 -1.67
C ALA A 44 -10.75 -7.48 -2.16
N LYS A 45 -10.93 -6.17 -1.95
CA LYS A 45 -11.99 -5.41 -2.60
C LYS A 45 -11.67 -5.29 -4.08
N THR A 46 -12.67 -5.43 -4.93
CA THR A 46 -12.54 -5.13 -6.35
C THR A 46 -12.06 -3.68 -6.52
N SER A 47 -10.85 -3.51 -7.02
CA SER A 47 -10.33 -2.21 -7.42
C SER A 47 -10.82 -1.88 -8.83
N LYS A 48 -11.00 -0.59 -9.12
CA LYS A 48 -11.28 -0.17 -10.50
C LYS A 48 -10.06 -0.51 -11.34
N VAL A 49 -10.29 -1.24 -12.43
CA VAL A 49 -9.23 -1.54 -13.42
C VAL A 49 -8.73 -0.21 -13.98
N VAL A 50 -7.43 0.05 -13.83
CA VAL A 50 -6.78 1.21 -14.44
C VAL A 50 -6.24 0.78 -15.80
N PHE A 51 -6.77 1.35 -16.87
CA PHE A 51 -6.20 1.17 -18.21
C PHE A 51 -4.88 1.92 -18.30
N LEU A 52 -3.81 1.21 -18.63
CA LEU A 52 -2.50 1.80 -18.90
C LEU A 52 -2.30 1.84 -20.42
N PRO A 53 -2.02 3.02 -21.03
CA PRO A 53 -1.79 3.13 -22.46
C PRO A 53 -0.44 2.48 -22.81
N GLY A 54 -0.47 1.20 -23.15
CA GLY A 54 0.69 0.41 -23.53
C GLY A 54 1.45 -0.21 -22.34
N ARG A 55 2.49 -0.99 -22.67
CA ARG A 55 3.30 -1.70 -21.70
C ARG A 55 4.13 -0.72 -20.86
N PRO A 56 3.99 -0.71 -19.53
CA PRO A 56 4.83 0.12 -18.69
C PRO A 56 6.31 -0.29 -18.76
N LYS A 57 7.21 0.70 -18.83
CA LYS A 57 8.66 0.49 -18.92
C LYS A 57 9.26 -0.30 -17.75
N TRP A 58 8.57 -0.34 -16.61
CA TRP A 58 9.00 -1.07 -15.40
C TRP A 58 8.69 -2.57 -15.45
N ILE A 59 7.95 -3.07 -16.45
CA ILE A 59 7.73 -4.51 -16.63
C ILE A 59 8.97 -5.12 -17.31
N PRO A 60 9.58 -6.19 -16.76
CA PRO A 60 10.81 -6.78 -17.28
C PRO A 60 10.61 -7.40 -18.66
N LYS A 61 11.58 -7.23 -19.57
CA LYS A 61 11.61 -7.92 -20.86
C LYS A 61 11.85 -9.41 -20.62
N GLY A 62 10.78 -10.20 -20.57
CA GLY A 62 10.82 -11.63 -20.30
C GLY A 62 10.10 -12.00 -19.00
N MET A 63 10.69 -12.93 -18.24
CA MET A 63 10.16 -13.38 -16.95
C MET A 63 10.67 -12.47 -15.84
N GLY A 64 9.76 -11.98 -15.00
CA GLY A 64 10.04 -11.26 -13.76
C GLY A 64 9.51 -12.03 -12.56
N LYS A 65 10.34 -12.30 -11.56
CA LYS A 65 9.93 -12.86 -10.27
C LYS A 65 10.31 -11.90 -9.16
N ALA A 66 9.45 -11.68 -8.19
CA ALA A 66 9.80 -10.91 -7.00
C ALA A 66 9.22 -11.58 -5.77
N SER A 67 9.90 -11.44 -4.65
CA SER A 67 9.37 -11.83 -3.34
C SER A 67 9.32 -10.59 -2.47
N PHE A 68 8.20 -10.33 -1.81
CA PHE A 68 8.05 -9.23 -0.88
C PHE A 68 6.99 -9.53 0.17
N PHE A 69 7.09 -8.85 1.31
CA PHE A 69 6.01 -8.80 2.29
C PHE A 69 5.05 -7.65 2.00
N ILE A 70 3.78 -7.85 2.31
CA ILE A 70 2.81 -6.77 2.50
C ILE A 70 2.25 -6.82 3.91
N THR A 71 1.95 -5.67 4.52
CA THR A 71 1.25 -5.59 5.80
C THR A 71 -0.14 -5.02 5.59
N ILE A 72 -1.16 -5.72 6.08
CA ILE A 72 -2.55 -5.29 6.08
C ILE A 72 -2.94 -4.98 7.52
N ASP A 73 -3.36 -3.73 7.76
CA ASP A 73 -3.80 -3.28 9.08
C ASP A 73 -5.21 -3.78 9.42
N SER A 74 -5.65 -3.56 10.66
CA SER A 74 -6.97 -3.97 11.15
C SER A 74 -8.14 -3.21 10.50
N ASN A 75 -7.87 -2.17 9.70
CA ASN A 75 -8.87 -1.53 8.85
C ASN A 75 -9.00 -2.18 7.46
N GLY A 76 -8.17 -3.19 7.16
CA GLY A 76 -8.09 -3.80 5.84
C GLY A 76 -7.37 -2.92 4.82
N THR A 77 -6.49 -2.03 5.26
CA THR A 77 -5.66 -1.20 4.38
C THR A 77 -4.27 -1.80 4.28
N LEU A 78 -3.74 -1.93 3.06
CA LEU A 78 -2.30 -2.21 2.88
C LEU A 78 -1.50 -0.98 3.32
N VAL A 79 -0.67 -1.14 4.36
CA VAL A 79 0.06 -0.02 4.98
C VAL A 79 1.57 -0.05 4.76
N SER A 80 2.15 -1.21 4.47
CA SER A 80 3.58 -1.32 4.15
C SER A 80 3.89 -2.46 3.18
N ARG A 81 5.06 -2.35 2.54
CA ARG A 81 5.63 -3.36 1.66
C ARG A 81 7.13 -3.46 1.91
N GLU A 82 7.68 -4.66 1.89
CA GLU A 82 9.11 -4.89 2.11
C GLU A 82 9.63 -5.86 1.05
N LEU A 83 10.49 -5.36 0.15
CA LEU A 83 11.12 -6.18 -0.88
C LEU A 83 12.12 -7.16 -0.25
N ILE A 84 12.04 -8.43 -0.65
CA ILE A 84 12.98 -9.48 -0.26
C ILE A 84 13.97 -9.72 -1.40
N ASP A 85 13.45 -10.02 -2.60
CA ASP A 85 14.28 -10.29 -3.78
C ASP A 85 13.54 -9.96 -5.09
N SER A 86 14.32 -9.94 -6.17
CA SER A 86 13.81 -9.76 -7.53
C SER A 86 14.71 -10.40 -8.57
N ILE A 87 14.13 -11.01 -9.60
CA ILE A 87 14.81 -11.59 -10.75
C ILE A 87 14.10 -11.11 -12.03
N PRO A 88 14.77 -10.45 -12.99
CA PRO A 88 16.19 -10.06 -12.99
C PRO A 88 16.50 -8.97 -11.95
N ASN A 89 17.69 -8.95 -11.36
CA ASN A 89 18.06 -7.90 -10.40
C ASN A 89 17.65 -6.50 -10.90
N ASP A 90 17.12 -5.68 -10.00
CA ASP A 90 16.65 -4.30 -10.22
C ASP A 90 15.34 -4.13 -11.03
N TRP A 91 14.70 -5.21 -11.51
CA TRP A 91 13.39 -5.07 -12.17
C TRP A 91 12.29 -4.62 -11.20
N MET A 92 12.30 -5.20 -9.99
CA MET A 92 11.44 -4.81 -8.88
C MET A 92 12.35 -4.21 -7.82
N THR A 93 12.18 -2.91 -7.58
CA THR A 93 12.88 -2.19 -6.51
C THR A 93 11.87 -1.79 -5.44
N GLN A 94 12.34 -1.54 -4.21
CA GLN A 94 11.48 -1.03 -3.14
C GLN A 94 10.72 0.23 -3.58
N LYS A 95 11.39 1.13 -4.32
CA LYS A 95 10.77 2.36 -4.86
C LYS A 95 9.64 2.08 -5.87
N ILE A 96 9.73 1.02 -6.67
CA ILE A 96 8.64 0.62 -7.57
C ILE A 96 7.51 0.01 -6.75
N LEU A 97 7.85 -0.84 -5.78
CA LEU A 97 6.91 -1.51 -4.89
C LEU A 97 6.06 -0.50 -4.08
N ASP A 98 6.69 0.54 -3.53
CA ASP A 98 6.03 1.61 -2.77
C ASP A 98 5.07 2.46 -3.60
N LYS A 99 5.28 2.54 -4.91
CA LYS A 99 4.41 3.28 -5.84
C LYS A 99 3.21 2.48 -6.32
N MET A 100 3.15 1.18 -6.00
CA MET A 100 2.01 0.37 -6.38
C MET A 100 0.75 0.84 -5.63
N PRO A 101 -0.44 0.76 -6.27
CA PRO A 101 -1.68 1.18 -5.65
C PRO A 101 -1.92 0.51 -4.30
N ILE A 102 -2.42 1.28 -3.34
CA ILE A 102 -2.83 0.74 -2.04
C ILE A 102 -4.09 -0.10 -2.24
N GLN A 103 -3.99 -1.38 -1.96
CA GLN A 103 -5.12 -2.30 -2.01
C GLN A 103 -5.93 -2.22 -0.72
N GLN A 104 -7.24 -2.29 -0.86
CA GLN A 104 -8.20 -2.33 0.24
C GLN A 104 -8.82 -3.72 0.34
N TYR A 105 -9.09 -4.15 1.57
CA TYR A 105 -9.59 -5.48 1.89
C TYR A 105 -10.85 -5.39 2.75
N LYS A 106 -11.63 -6.45 2.74
CA LYS A 106 -12.70 -6.73 3.69
C LYS A 106 -12.26 -7.90 4.57
N PRO A 107 -12.62 -7.94 5.86
CA PRO A 107 -12.35 -9.11 6.68
C PRO A 107 -13.04 -10.33 6.06
N SER A 108 -12.36 -11.48 6.13
CA SER A 108 -12.98 -12.76 5.81
C SER A 108 -14.00 -13.16 6.89
N ILE A 109 -14.89 -14.10 6.56
CA ILE A 109 -15.84 -14.64 7.55
C ILE A 109 -15.14 -15.32 8.72
N THR A 110 -13.92 -15.83 8.50
CA THR A 110 -13.06 -16.46 9.51
C THR A 110 -12.20 -15.47 10.28
N ASN A 111 -12.24 -14.16 9.97
CA ASN A 111 -11.48 -13.13 10.67
C ASN A 111 -12.37 -11.94 11.10
N PRO A 112 -13.41 -12.19 11.92
CA PRO A 112 -14.33 -11.14 12.36
C PRO A 112 -13.66 -10.11 13.27
N THR A 113 -12.59 -10.50 13.97
CA THR A 113 -11.79 -9.63 14.84
C THR A 113 -10.81 -8.75 14.07
N LYS A 114 -10.69 -8.90 12.74
CA LYS A 114 -9.82 -8.07 11.88
C LYS A 114 -8.35 -8.12 12.30
N ILE A 115 -7.86 -9.33 12.56
CA ILE A 115 -6.45 -9.59 12.88
C ILE A 115 -5.59 -9.05 11.73
N PRO A 116 -4.62 -8.16 12.00
CA PRO A 116 -3.71 -7.65 11.00
C PRO A 116 -2.71 -8.73 10.60
N VAL A 117 -2.26 -8.70 9.35
CA VAL A 117 -1.40 -9.74 8.79
C VAL A 117 -0.21 -9.17 8.04
N LYS A 118 0.92 -9.88 8.10
CA LYS A 118 2.08 -9.70 7.23
C LYS A 118 2.17 -10.90 6.30
N VAL A 119 2.03 -10.67 5.00
CA VAL A 119 1.83 -11.73 4.00
C VAL A 119 3.04 -11.81 3.09
N LYS A 120 3.60 -13.00 2.91
CA LYS A 120 4.65 -13.23 1.90
C LYS A 120 4.03 -13.41 0.52
N ILE A 121 4.44 -12.61 -0.45
CA ILE A 121 3.92 -12.58 -1.82
C ILE A 121 5.07 -12.88 -2.78
N ASN A 122 4.89 -13.88 -3.66
CA ASN A 122 5.91 -14.31 -4.63
C ASN A 122 5.37 -14.29 -6.08
N PRO A 123 5.08 -13.12 -6.66
CA PRO A 123 4.51 -13.04 -8.01
C PRO A 123 5.51 -13.44 -9.09
N GLU A 124 4.99 -14.10 -10.11
CA GLU A 124 5.69 -14.35 -11.37
C GLU A 124 4.95 -13.65 -12.51
N LEU A 125 5.66 -12.77 -13.22
CA LEU A 125 5.19 -12.07 -14.41
C LEU A 125 5.92 -12.64 -15.62
N LYS A 126 5.15 -13.13 -16.59
CA LYS A 126 5.67 -13.49 -17.91
C LYS A 126 5.20 -12.43 -18.90
N ALA A 127 6.11 -11.64 -19.44
CA ALA A 127 5.77 -10.77 -20.56
C ALA A 127 5.27 -11.64 -21.72
N LEU A 128 4.10 -11.28 -22.29
CA LEU A 128 3.71 -11.81 -23.59
C LEU A 128 4.75 -11.33 -24.59
N VAL A 129 5.27 -12.25 -25.42
CA VAL A 129 6.19 -11.91 -26.50
C VAL A 129 5.44 -10.93 -27.41
N ASP A 130 6.01 -9.75 -27.63
CA ASP A 130 5.47 -8.79 -28.60
C ASP A 130 5.48 -9.49 -29.97
N ILE A 131 4.31 -9.96 -30.41
CA ILE A 131 4.15 -10.48 -31.77
C ILE A 131 4.28 -9.25 -32.66
N THR A 132 5.44 -9.14 -33.31
CA THR A 132 5.82 -8.00 -34.15
C THR A 132 5.08 -8.03 -35.47
#